data_AF-A0A6G0Y901-F1
#
_entry.id   AF-A0A6G0Y901-F1
#
_cell.length_a   1.000
_cell.length_b   1.000
_cell.length_c   1.000
_cell.angle_alpha   90.00
_cell.angle_beta   90.00
_cell.angle_gamma   90.00
#
_symmetry.space_group_name_H-M   'P 1'
#
loop_
_entity.id
_entity.type
_entity.pdbx_description
1 polymer ?
#
loop_
_entity_poly.entity_id
_entity_poly.type
_entity_poly.pdbx_seq_one_letter_code
_entity_poly.pdbx_strand_id
1 'polypeptide(L)'
;IGGTNSKNFIKRTLQRFFTNELSTKYTWTGFRQHNHLRGLQIIEIIKEIAVNKYSSTEADFETHVKDWFRHGSQRFGREKK
;
A
#
# COMPACT_ATOMS: atom_id res chain seq x y z
N ILE A 1 -12.36 -4.28 8.55
CA ILE A 1 -11.11 -3.49 8.43
C ILE A 1 -10.97 -2.73 9.74
N GLY A 2 -9.93 -3.00 10.54
CA GLY A 2 -9.83 -2.43 11.88
C GLY A 2 -8.38 -2.40 12.36
N GLY A 3 -8.06 -1.39 13.17
CA GLY A 3 -6.77 -1.07 13.76
C GLY A 3 -6.88 0.31 14.40
N THR A 4 -6.17 0.57 15.49
CA THR A 4 -6.22 1.86 16.19
C THR A 4 -5.29 2.92 15.60
N ASN A 5 -4.46 2.56 14.62
CA ASN A 5 -3.52 3.48 13.97
C ASN A 5 -3.53 3.34 12.44
N SER A 6 -3.15 4.43 11.76
CA SER A 6 -3.15 4.57 10.30
C SER A 6 -2.32 3.48 9.61
N LYS A 7 -1.13 3.16 10.14
CA LYS A 7 -0.24 2.11 9.63
C LYS A 7 -0.93 0.75 9.50
N ASN A 8 -1.62 0.31 10.56
CA ASN A 8 -2.34 -0.95 10.56
C ASN A 8 -3.54 -0.93 9.61
N PHE A 9 -4.25 0.19 9.54
CA PHE A 9 -5.32 0.38 8.57
C PHE A 9 -4.79 0.23 7.13
N ILE A 10 -3.76 0.99 6.75
CA ILE A 10 -3.16 0.95 5.41
C ILE A 10 -2.73 -0.47 5.06
N LYS A 11 -1.93 -1.12 5.92
CA LYS A 11 -1.46 -2.49 5.69
C LYS A 11 -2.61 -3.47 5.42
N ARG A 12 -3.64 -3.47 6.30
CA ARG A 12 -4.76 -4.41 6.20
C ARG A 12 -5.63 -4.13 4.97
N THR A 13 -5.79 -2.87 4.60
CA THR A 13 -6.55 -2.48 3.40
C THR A 13 -5.81 -2.88 2.13
N LEU A 14 -4.50 -2.61 2.04
CA LEU A 14 -3.68 -3.04 0.90
C LEU A 14 -3.68 -4.56 0.72
N GLN A 15 -3.60 -5.33 1.81
CA GLN A 15 -3.69 -6.80 1.77
C GLN A 15 -5.02 -7.34 1.25
N ARG A 16 -6.10 -6.54 1.24
CA ARG A 16 -7.41 -6.94 0.70
C ARG A 16 -7.54 -6.64 -0.79
N PHE A 17 -6.87 -5.59 -1.27
CA PHE A 17 -6.95 -5.18 -2.68
C PHE A 17 -5.83 -5.76 -3.55
N PHE A 18 -4.66 -5.99 -2.98
CA PHE A 18 -3.48 -6.43 -3.71
C PHE A 18 -3.03 -7.80 -3.24
N THR A 19 -2.94 -8.76 -4.16
CA THR A 19 -2.20 -10.00 -3.93
C THR A 19 -0.71 -9.70 -3.83
N ASN A 20 0.06 -10.59 -3.20
CA ASN A 20 1.51 -10.41 -3.14
C ASN A 20 2.13 -10.44 -4.54
N GLU A 21 1.63 -11.27 -5.47
CA GLU A 21 2.04 -11.23 -6.87
C GLU A 21 1.80 -9.85 -7.49
N LEU A 22 0.57 -9.32 -7.38
CA LEU A 22 0.23 -8.03 -7.97
C LEU A 22 1.09 -6.92 -7.38
N SER A 23 1.38 -6.96 -6.07
CA SER A 23 2.23 -5.97 -5.42
C SER A 23 3.66 -5.91 -5.97
N THR A 24 4.16 -6.97 -6.61
CA THR A 24 5.48 -6.96 -7.27
C THR A 24 5.53 -6.13 -8.56
N LYS A 25 4.37 -5.80 -9.12
CA LYS A 25 4.24 -5.12 -10.42
C LYS A 25 4.04 -3.60 -10.28
N TYR A 26 3.94 -3.09 -9.06
CA TYR A 26 3.61 -1.69 -8.79
C TYR A 26 4.68 -1.00 -7.93
N THR A 27 4.91 0.28 -8.21
CA THR A 27 5.69 1.18 -7.35
C THR A 27 5.00 2.54 -7.26
N TRP A 28 5.43 3.41 -6.34
CA TRP A 28 4.78 4.71 -6.15
C TRP A 28 4.69 5.53 -7.44
N THR A 29 5.82 5.67 -8.15
CA THR A 29 5.94 6.47 -9.36
C THR A 29 6.01 5.67 -10.65
N GLY A 30 5.98 4.33 -10.59
CA GLY A 30 6.13 3.47 -11.78
C GLY A 30 7.58 3.32 -12.27
N PHE A 31 8.56 3.44 -11.38
CA PHE A 31 9.98 3.30 -11.74
C PHE A 31 10.29 1.89 -12.28
N ARG A 32 11.25 1.78 -13.22
CA ARG A 32 11.70 0.50 -13.84
C ARG A 32 10.58 -0.36 -14.42
N GLN A 33 9.70 0.23 -15.22
CA GLN A 33 8.60 -0.47 -15.92
C GLN A 33 7.52 -1.06 -14.99
N HIS A 34 7.44 -0.60 -13.74
CA HIS A 34 6.33 -0.92 -12.86
C HIS A 34 5.14 0.01 -13.11
N ASN A 35 3.94 -0.45 -12.79
CA ASN A 35 2.74 0.38 -12.80
C ASN A 35 2.81 1.43 -11.67
N HIS A 36 2.25 2.62 -11.91
CA HIS A 36 2.16 3.67 -10.90
C HIS A 36 1.06 3.35 -9.87
N LEU A 37 1.33 3.59 -8.59
CA LEU A 37 0.32 3.55 -7.52
C LEU A 37 -0.34 4.91 -7.34
N ARG A 38 0.47 5.98 -7.43
CA ARG A 38 -0.04 7.34 -7.34
C ARG A 38 -1.03 7.58 -8.48
N GLY A 39 -2.20 8.12 -8.14
CA GLY A 39 -3.28 8.37 -9.09
C GLY A 39 -4.23 7.20 -9.32
N LEU A 40 -3.98 6.01 -8.76
CA LEU A 40 -5.01 4.98 -8.70
C LEU A 40 -6.13 5.45 -7.76
N GLN A 41 -7.37 5.44 -8.24
CA GLN A 41 -8.54 5.86 -7.43
C GLN A 41 -8.61 5.13 -6.09
N ILE A 42 -8.26 3.83 -6.06
CA ILE A 42 -8.25 3.07 -4.82
C ILE A 42 -7.20 3.57 -3.82
N ILE A 43 -6.02 4.00 -4.29
CA ILE A 43 -4.97 4.54 -3.43
C ILE A 43 -5.40 5.91 -2.87
N GLU A 44 -6.05 6.74 -3.68
CA GLU A 44 -6.59 8.03 -3.23
C GLU A 44 -7.69 7.85 -2.17
N ILE A 45 -8.62 6.90 -2.36
CA ILE A 45 -9.66 6.59 -1.37
C ILE A 45 -9.04 6.12 -0.03
N ILE A 46 -8.03 5.25 -0.08
CA ILE A 46 -7.36 4.79 1.15
C ILE A 46 -6.64 5.96 1.83
N LYS A 47 -6.02 6.86 1.07
CA LYS A 47 -5.36 8.07 1.58
C LYS A 47 -6.34 8.95 2.33
N GLU A 48 -7.48 9.30 1.73
CA GLU A 48 -8.51 10.13 2.35
C GLU A 48 -9.00 9.54 3.67
N ILE A 49 -9.24 8.23 3.72
CA ILE A 49 -9.65 7.57 4.97
C ILE A 49 -8.50 7.59 5.99
N ALA A 50 -7.26 7.35 5.58
CA ALA A 50 -6.10 7.36 6.48
C ALA A 50 -5.88 8.72 7.13
N VAL A 51 -5.97 9.81 6.34
CA VAL A 51 -5.80 11.18 6.80
C VAL A 51 -6.96 11.60 7.71
N ASN A 52 -8.21 11.41 7.25
CA ASN A 52 -9.38 11.93 7.95
C ASN A 52 -9.76 11.14 9.20
N LYS A 53 -9.60 9.81 9.19
CA LYS A 53 -10.06 8.95 10.29
C LYS A 53 -8.97 8.67 11.33
N TYR A 54 -7.71 8.70 10.93
CA TYR A 54 -6.59 8.31 11.80
C TYR A 54 -5.57 9.43 12.01
N SER A 55 -5.91 10.67 11.60
CA SER A 55 -5.05 11.85 11.72
C SER A 55 -3.63 11.62 11.17
N SER A 56 -3.53 10.81 10.11
CA SER A 56 -2.26 10.53 9.44
C SER A 56 -1.88 11.72 8.56
N THR A 57 -0.58 12.00 8.41
CA THR A 57 -0.14 12.91 7.34
C THR A 57 -0.13 12.18 6.00
N GLU A 58 -0.19 12.92 4.89
CA GLU A 58 0.00 12.35 3.55
C GLU A 58 1.39 11.70 3.40
N ALA A 59 2.41 12.28 4.04
CA ALA A 59 3.77 11.76 4.04
C ALA A 59 3.87 10.41 4.76
N ASP A 60 3.19 10.26 5.91
CA ASP A 60 3.12 8.99 6.63
C ASP A 60 2.38 7.92 5.82
N PHE A 61 1.27 8.31 5.17
CA PHE A 61 0.53 7.42 4.29
C PHE A 61 1.41 6.92 3.15
N GLU A 62 2.04 7.83 2.41
CA GLU A 62 2.93 7.50 1.30
C GLU A 62 4.08 6.59 1.75
N THR A 63 4.68 6.87 2.89
CA THR A 63 5.74 6.05 3.48
C THR A 63 5.25 4.62 3.75
N HIS A 64 4.11 4.45 4.41
CA HIS A 64 3.56 3.14 4.72
C HIS A 64 3.12 2.35 3.48
N VAL A 65 2.58 3.01 2.46
CA VAL A 65 2.25 2.37 1.18
C VAL A 65 3.53 1.92 0.49
N LYS A 66 4.53 2.81 0.34
CA LYS A 66 5.81 2.49 -0.28
C LYS A 66 6.51 1.31 0.40
N ASP A 67 6.58 1.31 1.72
CA ASP A 67 7.17 0.21 2.49
C ASP A 67 6.46 -1.11 2.23
N TRP A 68 5.12 -1.10 2.21
CA TRP A 68 4.36 -2.31 1.96
C TRP A 68 4.63 -2.86 0.56
N PHE A 69 4.64 -2.03 -0.50
CA PHE A 69 4.93 -2.49 -1.86
C PHE A 69 6.40 -2.90 -2.05
N ARG A 70 7.35 -2.22 -1.41
CA ARG A 70 8.78 -2.59 -1.41
C ARG A 70 9.01 -4.04 -0.95
N HIS A 71 8.24 -4.50 0.05
CA HIS A 71 8.33 -5.87 0.55
C HIS A 71 7.47 -6.89 -0.23
N GLY A 72 6.81 -6.48 -1.32
CA GLY A 72 5.93 -7.34 -2.14
C GLY A 72 6.64 -8.59 -2.66
N SER A 73 7.81 -8.43 -3.30
CA SER A 73 8.58 -9.56 -3.85
C SER A 73 9.02 -10.54 -2.77
N GLN A 74 9.38 -10.05 -1.59
CA GLN A 74 9.75 -10.90 -0.45
C GLN A 74 8.54 -11.70 0.06
N ARG A 75 7.37 -11.07 0.19
CA ARG A 75 6.14 -11.77 0.60
C ARG A 75 5.73 -12.82 -0.42
N PHE A 76 5.74 -12.49 -1.70
CA PHE A 76 5.40 -13.42 -2.78
C PHE A 76 6.35 -14.63 -2.82
N GLY A 77 7.66 -14.42 -2.65
CA GLY A 77 8.63 -15.51 -2.59
C GLY A 77 8.45 -16.44 -1.39
N ARG A 78 7.86 -15.96 -0.28
CA ARG A 78 7.55 -16.78 0.90
C ARG A 78 6.27 -17.62 0.74
N GLU A 79 5.32 -17.17 -0.06
CA GLU A 79 4.08 -17.93 -0.33
C GLU A 79 4.29 -19.10 -1.28
N LYS A 80 5.35 -19.06 -2.10
CA LYS A 80 5.71 -20.13 -3.04
C LYS A 80 6.57 -21.23 -2.43
N LYS A 81 6.93 -21.10 -1.16
CA LYS A 81 7.67 -22.10 -0.38
C LYS A 81 6.71 -22.87 0.50
#